data_AF-U6D957-F1
#
_entry.id   AF-U6D957-F1
#
_cell.length_a   1.000
_cell.length_b   1.000
_cell.length_c   1.000
_cell.angle_alpha   90.00
_cell.angle_beta   90.00
_cell.angle_gamma   90.00
#
_symmetry.space_group_name_H-M   'P 1'
#
loop_
_entity.id
_entity.type
_entity.pdbx_description
1 polymer ?
#
loop_
_entity_poly.entity_id
_entity_poly.type
_entity_poly.pdbx_seq_one_letter_code
_entity_poly.pdbx_strand_id
1 'polypeptide(L)'
;MISTTSKETKKDTKLYCICKTPYDESKFYIGCDLCTNWYHGECVGITEKEAKKMDVYICNDCKRAQEGSSEELYCICRTPYDESQFYIGCDRCQNWYHGRCVGILQSEAELIDEYVCPQCQSTEDAMTVLTPLTEKDYEGLKRVLRSLQAHKMAWPFLEPVDPNDAPDYYGVIKEPMDLATMEERVQRRYYEKLTEFVADMTKIFDNCRYYNPSDSPFYQCAEVLESFFVQKLKGFKAS
;
A
#
# COMPACT_ATOMS: atom_id res chain seq x y z
N MET A 1 -17.02 71.38 -18.37
CA MET A 1 -15.78 71.06 -19.12
C MET A 1 -15.73 69.55 -19.28
N ILE A 2 -15.57 69.12 -20.51
CA ILE A 2 -15.43 67.73 -20.93
C ILE A 2 -14.12 67.18 -20.37
N SER A 3 -14.13 65.97 -19.80
CA SER A 3 -12.99 65.06 -19.93
C SER A 3 -13.43 63.64 -19.65
N THR A 4 -13.64 62.91 -20.74
CA THR A 4 -13.88 61.49 -20.85
C THR A 4 -12.65 60.70 -20.39
N THR A 5 -12.79 59.82 -19.40
CA THR A 5 -11.78 58.83 -19.03
C THR A 5 -11.88 57.62 -19.97
N SER A 6 -11.02 57.59 -20.98
CA SER A 6 -10.88 56.45 -21.89
C SER A 6 -10.14 55.29 -21.19
N LYS A 7 -10.77 54.11 -21.21
CA LYS A 7 -10.22 52.82 -20.77
C LYS A 7 -9.08 52.39 -21.69
N GLU A 8 -7.88 52.16 -21.15
CA GLU A 8 -6.83 51.41 -21.84
C GLU A 8 -6.89 49.93 -21.44
N THR A 9 -7.47 49.11 -22.32
CA THR A 9 -7.34 47.65 -22.27
C THR A 9 -5.94 47.25 -22.75
N LYS A 10 -5.10 46.71 -21.86
CA LYS A 10 -3.85 46.04 -22.23
C LYS A 10 -4.19 44.85 -23.14
N LYS A 11 -3.94 45.00 -24.45
CA LYS A 11 -3.97 43.88 -25.40
C LYS A 11 -2.80 42.96 -25.07
N ASP A 12 -3.11 41.73 -24.68
CA ASP A 12 -2.14 40.66 -24.46
C ASP A 12 -1.54 40.27 -25.82
N THR A 13 -0.34 40.77 -26.12
CA THR A 13 0.31 40.55 -27.41
C THR A 13 0.86 39.13 -27.43
N LYS A 14 0.20 38.22 -28.16
CA LYS A 14 0.64 36.83 -28.30
C LYS A 14 2.06 36.77 -28.90
N LEU A 15 3.00 36.22 -28.13
CA LEU A 15 4.39 36.05 -28.54
C LEU A 15 4.59 34.68 -29.19
N TYR A 16 5.39 34.65 -30.26
CA TYR A 16 5.66 33.44 -31.04
C TYR A 16 7.15 33.11 -31.02
N CYS A 17 7.49 31.91 -31.49
CA CYS A 17 8.85 31.38 -31.61
C CYS A 17 9.60 31.24 -30.27
N ILE A 18 10.78 30.60 -30.33
CA ILE A 18 11.72 30.54 -29.20
C ILE A 18 12.27 31.92 -28.83
N CYS A 19 12.31 32.87 -29.79
CA CYS A 19 12.83 34.23 -29.57
C CYS A 19 11.82 35.18 -28.91
N LYS A 20 10.58 34.74 -28.66
CA LYS A 20 9.54 35.48 -27.93
C LYS A 20 9.28 36.88 -28.47
N THR A 21 9.17 37.00 -29.79
CA THR A 21 8.83 38.27 -30.46
C THR A 21 7.36 38.30 -30.89
N PRO A 22 6.75 39.50 -31.01
CA PRO A 22 5.41 39.65 -31.59
C PRO A 22 5.34 39.11 -33.02
N TYR A 23 4.12 38.82 -33.48
CA TYR A 23 3.91 38.40 -34.86
C TYR A 23 4.33 39.50 -35.84
N ASP A 24 5.05 39.10 -36.88
CA ASP A 24 5.54 39.96 -37.95
C ASP A 24 5.23 39.30 -39.29
N GLU A 25 4.30 39.88 -40.05
CA GLU A 25 3.83 39.33 -41.33
C GLU A 25 4.94 39.25 -42.39
N SER A 26 6.05 39.97 -42.23
CA SER A 26 7.17 39.92 -43.19
C SER A 26 8.10 38.72 -42.97
N LYS A 27 7.92 37.94 -41.90
CA LYS A 27 8.81 36.82 -41.55
C LYS A 27 8.20 35.47 -41.91
N PHE A 28 9.06 34.53 -42.28
CA PHE A 28 8.67 33.15 -42.51
C PHE A 28 8.53 32.40 -41.17
N TYR A 29 7.37 31.74 -41.00
CA TYR A 29 7.09 30.89 -39.85
C TYR A 29 6.78 29.45 -40.27
N ILE A 30 7.21 28.50 -39.45
CA ILE A 30 6.87 27.09 -39.53
C ILE A 30 6.18 26.65 -38.23
N GLY A 31 5.06 25.94 -38.36
CA GLY A 31 4.28 25.42 -37.23
C GLY A 31 4.77 24.02 -36.84
N CYS A 32 4.83 23.73 -35.55
CA CYS A 32 5.06 22.36 -35.07
C CYS A 32 3.78 21.53 -35.18
N ASP A 33 3.87 20.28 -35.63
CA ASP A 33 2.71 19.39 -35.72
C ASP A 33 2.29 18.80 -34.36
N LEU A 34 3.17 18.81 -33.37
CA LEU A 34 2.91 18.25 -32.03
C LEU A 34 2.55 19.30 -30.97
N CYS A 35 2.69 20.59 -31.26
CA CYS A 35 2.26 21.64 -30.36
C CYS A 35 1.72 22.84 -31.12
N THR A 36 1.02 23.74 -30.44
CA THR A 36 0.39 24.90 -31.09
C THR A 36 1.35 26.06 -31.38
N ASN A 37 2.66 25.84 -31.24
CA ASN A 37 3.67 26.87 -31.39
C ASN A 37 4.16 27.01 -32.83
N TRP A 38 4.45 28.26 -33.20
CA TRP A 38 5.01 28.65 -34.48
C TRP A 38 6.40 29.24 -34.28
N TYR A 39 7.31 28.97 -35.20
CA TYR A 39 8.71 29.31 -35.08
C TYR A 39 9.20 30.03 -36.34
N HIS A 40 10.07 31.03 -36.19
CA HIS A 40 10.76 31.60 -37.35
C HIS A 40 11.67 30.54 -37.96
N GLY A 41 11.65 30.43 -39.28
CA GLY A 41 12.52 29.48 -39.98
C GLY A 41 13.99 29.64 -39.58
N GLU A 42 14.50 30.86 -39.52
CA GLU A 42 15.87 31.16 -39.08
C GLU A 42 16.16 30.71 -37.63
N CYS A 43 15.19 30.85 -36.73
CA CYS A 43 15.36 30.45 -35.33
C CYS A 43 15.43 28.94 -35.15
N VAL A 44 14.90 28.15 -36.10
CA VAL A 44 14.92 26.69 -36.04
C VAL A 44 15.74 26.06 -37.17
N GLY A 45 16.50 26.88 -37.92
CA GLY A 45 17.40 26.43 -38.98
C GLY A 45 16.71 25.88 -40.22
N ILE A 46 15.49 26.34 -40.54
CA ILE A 46 14.71 25.89 -41.69
C ILE A 46 14.43 27.05 -42.63
N THR A 47 14.83 26.91 -43.88
CA THR A 47 14.48 27.85 -44.95
C THR A 47 13.10 27.55 -45.52
N GLU A 48 12.46 28.56 -46.13
CA GLU A 48 11.15 28.39 -46.78
C GLU A 48 11.19 27.32 -47.90
N LYS A 49 12.33 27.15 -48.59
CA LYS A 49 12.52 26.13 -49.62
C LYS A 49 12.56 24.71 -49.03
N GLU A 50 13.11 24.56 -47.83
CA GLU A 50 13.15 23.28 -47.11
C GLU A 50 11.78 22.96 -46.55
N ALA A 51 11.10 23.94 -45.93
CA ALA A 51 9.75 23.76 -45.40
C ALA A 51 8.74 23.32 -46.48
N LYS A 52 8.84 23.84 -47.71
CA LYS A 52 7.99 23.40 -48.84
C LYS A 52 8.21 21.94 -49.25
N LYS A 53 9.31 21.31 -48.83
CA LYS A 53 9.63 19.89 -49.07
C LYS A 53 9.38 19.02 -47.85
N MET A 54 8.90 19.61 -46.75
CA MET A 54 8.64 18.91 -45.49
C MET A 54 7.12 18.76 -45.32
N ASP A 55 6.67 17.54 -45.08
CA ASP A 55 5.26 17.26 -44.78
C ASP A 55 4.92 17.44 -43.29
N VAL A 56 5.94 17.30 -42.42
CA VAL A 56 5.81 17.38 -40.96
C VAL A 56 7.02 18.10 -40.38
N TYR A 57 6.79 19.04 -39.48
CA TYR A 57 7.82 19.67 -38.67
C TYR A 57 7.52 19.47 -37.18
N ILE A 58 8.48 18.91 -36.46
CA ILE A 58 8.42 18.76 -35.00
C ILE A 58 9.52 19.62 -34.38
N CYS A 59 9.14 20.52 -33.46
CA CYS A 59 10.09 21.38 -32.79
C CYS A 59 10.98 20.59 -31.81
N ASN A 60 12.14 21.14 -31.46
CA ASN A 60 13.11 20.45 -30.61
C ASN A 60 12.56 20.10 -29.22
N ASP A 61 11.66 20.91 -28.67
CA ASP A 61 11.02 20.63 -27.38
C ASP A 61 10.09 19.42 -27.48
N CYS A 62 9.29 19.33 -28.55
CA CYS A 62 8.44 18.17 -28.81
C CYS A 62 9.26 16.92 -29.18
N LYS A 63 10.38 17.07 -29.91
CA LYS A 63 11.32 15.96 -30.16
C LYS A 63 11.91 15.45 -28.85
N ARG A 64 12.38 16.34 -27.97
CA ARG A 64 12.88 15.98 -26.63
C ARG A 64 11.80 15.38 -25.73
N ALA A 65 10.56 15.84 -25.84
CA ALA A 65 9.43 15.26 -25.10
C ALA A 65 9.06 13.86 -25.62
N GLN A 66 9.26 13.58 -26.91
CA GLN A 66 9.15 12.23 -27.47
C GLN A 66 10.37 11.34 -27.15
N GLU A 67 11.55 11.94 -27.02
CA GLU A 67 12.83 11.29 -26.69
C GLU A 67 13.08 11.22 -25.16
N GLY A 68 12.08 11.55 -24.34
CA GLY A 68 12.13 11.43 -22.89
C GLY A 68 12.27 9.97 -22.46
N SER A 69 13.52 9.50 -22.44
CA SER A 69 14.03 8.21 -21.96
C SER A 69 13.00 7.34 -21.23
N SER A 70 12.45 6.38 -21.98
CA SER A 70 11.69 5.24 -21.47
C SER A 70 12.64 4.16 -20.94
N GLU A 71 13.62 4.50 -20.12
CA GLU A 71 14.33 3.46 -19.38
C GLU A 71 13.39 2.94 -18.29
N GLU A 72 12.77 1.79 -18.56
CA GLU A 72 11.98 1.08 -17.55
C GLU A 72 12.85 0.85 -16.32
N LEU A 73 12.46 1.44 -15.20
CA LEU A 73 13.16 1.32 -13.93
C LEU A 73 12.62 0.11 -13.17
N TYR A 74 13.53 -0.78 -12.81
CA TYR A 74 13.23 -2.00 -12.08
C TYR A 74 13.70 -1.90 -10.64
N CYS A 75 13.30 -2.91 -9.86
CA CYS A 75 13.70 -3.13 -8.47
C CYS A 75 13.27 -2.00 -7.52
N ILE A 76 13.47 -2.23 -6.23
CA ILE A 76 13.26 -1.21 -5.19
C ILE A 76 14.24 -0.05 -5.28
N CYS A 77 15.42 -0.26 -5.91
CA CYS A 77 16.45 0.77 -6.08
C CYS A 77 16.23 1.67 -7.31
N ARG A 78 15.20 1.39 -8.12
CA ARG A 78 14.78 2.22 -9.26
C ARG A 78 15.92 2.49 -10.25
N THR A 79 16.52 1.41 -10.76
CA THR A 79 17.59 1.48 -11.75
C THR A 79 17.18 0.80 -13.06
N PRO A 80 17.77 1.19 -14.21
CA PRO A 80 17.59 0.47 -15.47
C PRO A 80 18.11 -0.96 -15.38
N TYR A 81 17.75 -1.79 -16.36
CA TYR A 81 18.24 -3.16 -16.49
C TYR A 81 19.76 -3.18 -16.74
N ASP A 82 20.44 -4.17 -16.14
CA ASP A 82 21.87 -4.38 -16.24
C ASP A 82 22.14 -5.89 -16.37
N GLU A 83 22.58 -6.32 -17.55
CA GLU A 83 22.83 -7.74 -17.87
C GLU A 83 23.89 -8.41 -16.97
N SER A 84 24.74 -7.63 -16.29
CA SER A 84 25.76 -8.17 -15.38
C SER A 84 25.23 -8.55 -14.00
N GLN A 85 23.99 -8.19 -13.69
CA GLN A 85 23.39 -8.43 -12.38
C GLN A 85 22.36 -9.55 -12.41
N PHE A 86 22.26 -10.27 -11.31
CA PHE A 86 21.23 -11.28 -11.11
C PHE A 86 19.89 -10.62 -10.74
N TYR A 87 18.85 -10.91 -11.52
CA TYR A 87 17.48 -10.49 -11.27
C TYR A 87 16.55 -11.67 -11.06
N ILE A 88 15.51 -11.44 -10.25
CA ILE A 88 14.42 -12.37 -10.00
C ILE A 88 13.08 -11.65 -10.20
N GLY A 89 12.13 -12.30 -10.87
CA GLY A 89 10.80 -11.77 -11.16
C GLY A 89 9.80 -12.17 -10.08
N CYS A 90 8.98 -11.23 -9.61
CA CYS A 90 7.94 -11.50 -8.62
C CYS A 90 6.63 -11.92 -9.29
N ASP A 91 6.08 -13.07 -8.90
CA ASP A 91 4.84 -13.61 -9.48
C ASP A 91 3.58 -12.82 -9.12
N ARG A 92 3.64 -11.97 -8.07
CA ARG A 92 2.49 -11.16 -7.63
C ARG A 92 2.39 -9.81 -8.33
N CYS A 93 3.48 -9.06 -8.36
CA CYS A 93 3.49 -7.71 -8.95
C CYS A 93 4.09 -7.65 -10.35
N GLN A 94 4.64 -8.76 -10.85
CA GLN A 94 5.27 -8.87 -12.17
C GLN A 94 6.45 -7.90 -12.38
N ASN A 95 7.03 -7.39 -11.29
CA ASN A 95 8.21 -6.54 -11.32
C ASN A 95 9.50 -7.37 -11.09
N TRP A 96 10.62 -6.87 -11.56
CA TRP A 96 11.95 -7.49 -11.47
C TRP A 96 12.79 -6.85 -10.37
N TYR A 97 13.55 -7.67 -9.67
CA TYR A 97 14.35 -7.25 -8.52
C TYR A 97 15.75 -7.81 -8.58
N HIS A 98 16.76 -7.01 -8.23
CA HIS A 98 18.09 -7.56 -7.99
C HIS A 98 18.06 -8.52 -6.80
N GLY A 99 18.68 -9.69 -6.92
CA GLY A 99 18.77 -10.65 -5.82
C GLY A 99 19.36 -10.03 -4.55
N ARG A 100 20.43 -9.23 -4.67
CA ARG A 100 21.05 -8.51 -3.55
C ARG A 100 20.12 -7.52 -2.85
N CYS A 101 19.19 -6.89 -3.59
CA CYS A 101 18.29 -5.88 -3.03
C CYS A 101 17.14 -6.51 -2.23
N VAL A 102 16.84 -7.78 -2.51
CA VAL A 102 15.76 -8.54 -1.87
C VAL A 102 16.27 -9.72 -1.04
N GLY A 103 17.59 -9.83 -0.87
CA GLY A 103 18.24 -10.79 0.02
C GLY A 103 18.23 -12.24 -0.47
N ILE A 104 18.25 -12.47 -1.78
CA ILE A 104 18.28 -13.82 -2.37
C ILE A 104 19.46 -13.99 -3.33
N LEU A 105 20.15 -15.12 -3.21
CA LEU A 105 21.24 -15.53 -4.11
C LEU A 105 20.69 -16.32 -5.30
N GLN A 106 21.43 -16.33 -6.41
CA GLN A 106 21.05 -17.09 -7.61
C GLN A 106 20.85 -18.59 -7.30
N SER A 107 21.74 -19.18 -6.50
CA SER A 107 21.63 -20.59 -6.10
C SER A 107 20.40 -20.91 -5.24
N GLU A 108 19.87 -19.93 -4.52
CA GLU A 108 18.63 -20.08 -3.74
C GLU A 108 17.41 -19.93 -4.65
N ALA A 109 17.48 -19.02 -5.63
CA ALA A 109 16.44 -18.80 -6.63
C ALA A 109 16.21 -20.03 -7.52
N GLU A 110 17.24 -20.83 -7.79
CA GLU A 110 17.13 -22.09 -8.53
C GLU A 110 16.33 -23.18 -7.78
N LEU A 111 16.09 -23.00 -6.47
CA LEU A 111 15.38 -23.96 -5.61
C LEU A 111 13.93 -23.55 -5.33
N ILE A 112 13.44 -22.45 -5.91
CA ILE A 112 12.09 -21.95 -5.67
C ILE A 112 11.28 -21.92 -6.98
N ASP A 113 10.05 -22.42 -6.90
CA ASP A 113 9.14 -22.47 -8.05
C ASP A 113 8.40 -21.14 -8.27
N GLU A 114 8.05 -20.44 -7.20
CA GLU A 114 7.44 -19.10 -7.20
C GLU A 114 8.24 -18.15 -6.30
N TYR A 115 8.40 -16.90 -6.75
CA TYR A 115 9.03 -15.84 -5.98
C TYR A 115 8.04 -14.71 -5.69
N VAL A 116 7.91 -14.37 -4.41
CA VAL A 116 7.12 -13.22 -3.94
C VAL A 116 8.06 -12.19 -3.32
N CYS A 117 8.08 -10.96 -3.85
CA CYS A 117 8.98 -9.92 -3.36
C CYS A 117 8.61 -9.47 -1.92
N PRO A 118 9.54 -8.89 -1.15
CA PRO A 118 9.29 -8.52 0.25
C PRO A 118 8.07 -7.60 0.46
N GLN A 119 7.79 -6.72 -0.49
CA GLN A 119 6.62 -5.84 -0.43
C GLN A 119 5.31 -6.61 -0.64
N CYS A 120 5.29 -7.54 -1.60
CA CYS A 120 4.13 -8.41 -1.83
C CYS A 120 3.92 -9.37 -0.66
N GLN A 121 5.00 -9.98 -0.13
CA GLN A 121 4.93 -10.84 1.04
C GLN A 121 4.38 -10.10 2.27
N SER A 122 4.88 -8.89 2.54
CA SER A 122 4.35 -8.05 3.64
C SER A 122 2.88 -7.71 3.45
N THR A 123 2.45 -7.51 2.20
CA THR A 123 1.05 -7.24 1.86
C THR A 123 0.19 -8.47 2.05
N GLU A 124 0.64 -9.65 1.62
CA GLU A 124 -0.04 -10.93 1.85
C GLU A 124 -0.15 -11.22 3.35
N ASP A 125 0.94 -11.08 4.11
CA ASP A 125 0.98 -11.26 5.56
C ASP A 125 0.00 -10.32 6.28
N ALA A 126 -0.11 -9.07 5.84
CA ALA A 126 -1.08 -8.11 6.34
C ALA A 126 -2.52 -8.45 5.91
N MET A 127 -2.72 -8.95 4.69
CA MET A 127 -4.04 -9.34 4.18
C MET A 127 -4.56 -10.61 4.86
N THR A 128 -3.72 -11.51 5.37
CA THR A 128 -4.16 -12.74 6.06
C THR A 128 -5.14 -12.49 7.22
N VAL A 129 -5.10 -11.31 7.84
CA VAL A 129 -6.04 -10.97 8.94
C VAL A 129 -7.35 -10.33 8.45
N LEU A 130 -7.38 -9.86 7.19
CA LEU A 130 -8.49 -9.14 6.57
C LEU A 130 -9.26 -9.98 5.55
N THR A 131 -8.68 -11.08 5.07
CA THR A 131 -9.35 -12.02 4.16
C THR A 131 -10.49 -12.76 4.87
N PRO A 132 -11.57 -13.11 4.14
CA PRO A 132 -12.67 -13.90 4.70
C PRO A 132 -12.19 -15.27 5.21
N LEU A 133 -12.70 -15.68 6.37
CA LEU A 133 -12.39 -16.98 6.97
C LEU A 133 -13.01 -18.14 6.17
N THR A 134 -12.19 -19.11 5.83
CA THR A 134 -12.58 -20.37 5.17
C THR A 134 -12.99 -21.44 6.18
N GLU A 135 -13.61 -22.52 5.73
CA GLU A 135 -13.95 -23.67 6.60
C GLU A 135 -12.75 -24.21 7.40
N LYS A 136 -11.58 -24.31 6.75
CA LYS A 136 -10.34 -24.74 7.39
C LYS A 136 -9.90 -23.77 8.48
N ASP A 137 -10.09 -22.47 8.26
CA ASP A 137 -9.77 -21.43 9.25
C ASP A 137 -10.63 -21.60 10.49
N TYR A 138 -11.94 -21.83 10.35
CA TYR A 138 -12.83 -22.06 11.48
C TYR A 138 -12.46 -23.31 12.31
N GLU A 139 -12.02 -24.39 11.66
CA GLU A 139 -11.46 -25.54 12.39
C GLU A 139 -10.18 -25.17 13.14
N GLY A 140 -9.31 -24.34 12.53
CA GLY A 140 -8.13 -23.80 13.16
C GLY A 140 -8.44 -22.93 14.38
N LEU A 141 -9.42 -22.02 14.28
CA LEU A 141 -9.88 -21.19 15.39
C LEU A 141 -10.40 -22.03 16.55
N LYS A 142 -11.18 -23.10 16.26
CA LYS A 142 -11.62 -24.06 17.30
C LYS A 142 -10.44 -24.73 17.99
N ARG A 143 -9.41 -25.16 17.25
CA ARG A 143 -8.20 -25.76 17.83
C ARG A 143 -7.44 -24.76 18.70
N VAL A 144 -7.32 -23.52 18.25
CA VAL A 144 -6.71 -22.44 19.04
C VAL A 144 -7.48 -22.23 20.33
N LEU A 145 -8.80 -22.00 20.29
CA LEU A 145 -9.64 -21.83 21.48
C LEU A 145 -9.51 -23.00 22.45
N ARG A 146 -9.59 -24.24 21.97
CA ARG A 146 -9.42 -25.43 22.82
C ARG A 146 -8.07 -25.46 23.52
N SER A 147 -7.01 -25.04 22.84
CA SER A 147 -5.68 -24.95 23.44
C SER A 147 -5.57 -23.87 24.51
N LEU A 148 -6.28 -22.74 24.34
CA LEU A 148 -6.36 -21.69 25.36
C LEU A 148 -7.20 -22.15 26.55
N GLN A 149 -8.38 -22.71 26.32
CA GLN A 149 -9.27 -23.24 27.36
C GLN A 149 -8.57 -24.29 28.25
N ALA A 150 -7.69 -25.10 27.66
CA ALA A 150 -6.90 -26.10 28.39
C ALA A 150 -5.65 -25.51 29.11
N HIS A 151 -5.32 -24.23 28.90
CA HIS A 151 -4.13 -23.63 29.47
C HIS A 151 -4.32 -23.34 30.96
N LYS A 152 -3.29 -23.63 31.78
CA LYS A 152 -3.35 -23.48 33.26
C LYS A 152 -3.70 -22.08 33.76
N MET A 153 -3.42 -21.05 32.96
CA MET A 153 -3.72 -19.63 33.29
C MET A 153 -5.04 -19.13 32.69
N ALA A 154 -5.84 -20.00 32.07
CA ALA A 154 -7.08 -19.60 31.43
C ALA A 154 -8.28 -19.51 32.38
N TRP A 155 -8.15 -20.02 33.61
CA TRP A 155 -9.24 -20.11 34.59
C TRP A 155 -10.08 -18.82 34.78
N PRO A 156 -9.53 -17.58 34.73
CA PRO A 156 -10.35 -16.38 34.88
C PRO A 156 -11.16 -16.00 33.64
N PHE A 157 -10.87 -16.63 32.50
CA PHE A 157 -11.35 -16.21 31.18
C PHE A 157 -12.22 -17.28 30.52
N LEU A 158 -12.46 -18.42 31.19
CA LEU A 158 -13.19 -19.54 30.61
C LEU A 158 -14.66 -19.21 30.35
N GLU A 159 -15.28 -18.48 31.27
CA GLU A 159 -16.72 -18.15 31.28
C GLU A 159 -16.90 -16.65 31.55
N PRO A 160 -18.10 -16.09 31.26
CA PRO A 160 -18.43 -14.72 31.66
C PRO A 160 -18.28 -14.50 33.17
N VAL A 161 -17.82 -13.32 33.57
CA VAL A 161 -17.62 -12.95 34.98
C VAL A 161 -18.95 -13.02 35.74
N ASP A 162 -19.03 -13.76 36.84
CA ASP A 162 -20.23 -13.78 37.67
C ASP A 162 -20.43 -12.42 38.38
N PRO A 163 -21.59 -11.74 38.22
CA PRO A 163 -21.89 -10.52 38.95
C PRO A 163 -21.86 -10.67 40.48
N ASN A 164 -22.00 -11.88 41.02
CA ASN A 164 -21.89 -12.12 42.46
C ASN A 164 -20.44 -12.11 42.95
N ASP A 165 -19.48 -12.51 42.10
CA ASP A 165 -18.06 -12.50 42.42
C ASP A 165 -17.44 -11.11 42.25
N ALA A 166 -17.94 -10.34 41.27
CA ALA A 166 -17.49 -8.98 41.00
C ALA A 166 -18.69 -8.04 40.70
N PRO A 167 -19.37 -7.51 41.75
CA PRO A 167 -20.61 -6.74 41.59
C PRO A 167 -20.50 -5.45 40.75
N ASP A 168 -19.34 -4.81 40.74
CA ASP A 168 -19.09 -3.58 39.99
C ASP A 168 -18.50 -3.82 38.59
N TYR A 169 -18.17 -5.06 38.23
CA TYR A 169 -17.50 -5.39 36.97
C TYR A 169 -18.23 -4.87 35.74
N TYR A 170 -19.52 -5.17 35.57
CA TYR A 170 -20.33 -4.69 34.44
C TYR A 170 -20.67 -3.19 34.53
N GLY A 171 -20.48 -2.60 35.71
CA GLY A 171 -20.50 -1.15 35.91
C GLY A 171 -19.29 -0.47 35.27
N VAL A 172 -18.15 -1.15 35.23
CA VAL A 172 -16.87 -0.65 34.72
C VAL A 172 -16.62 -1.12 33.27
N ILE A 173 -16.70 -2.42 33.01
CA ILE A 173 -16.47 -3.07 31.72
C ILE A 173 -17.77 -3.09 30.90
N LYS A 174 -17.76 -2.40 29.76
CA LYS A 174 -18.95 -2.24 28.89
C LYS A 174 -19.04 -3.27 27.78
N GLU A 175 -17.90 -3.82 27.38
CA GLU A 175 -17.82 -4.86 26.35
C GLU A 175 -17.12 -6.08 26.95
N PRO A 176 -17.78 -6.84 27.84
CA PRO A 176 -17.21 -8.05 28.41
C PRO A 176 -16.96 -9.08 27.31
N MET A 177 -15.92 -9.89 27.49
CA MET A 177 -15.59 -11.00 26.59
C MET A 177 -14.93 -12.12 27.39
N ASP A 178 -15.12 -13.35 26.93
CA ASP A 178 -14.64 -14.60 27.54
C ASP A 178 -14.54 -15.72 26.49
N LEU A 179 -13.85 -16.81 26.83
CA LEU A 179 -13.56 -17.89 25.89
C LEU A 179 -14.80 -18.71 25.51
N ALA A 180 -15.81 -18.83 26.37
CA ALA A 180 -17.07 -19.51 26.06
C ALA A 180 -17.90 -18.71 25.05
N THR A 181 -18.02 -17.39 25.26
CA THR A 181 -18.65 -16.46 24.32
C THR A 181 -17.94 -16.49 22.95
N MET A 182 -16.61 -16.48 22.94
CA MET A 182 -15.85 -16.61 21.68
C MET A 182 -16.08 -17.97 21.01
N GLU A 183 -16.19 -19.05 21.78
CA GLU A 183 -16.51 -20.38 21.22
C GLU A 183 -17.89 -20.39 20.54
N GLU A 184 -18.92 -19.82 21.16
CA GLU A 184 -20.24 -19.67 20.55
C GLU A 184 -20.18 -18.83 19.26
N ARG A 185 -19.43 -17.73 19.28
CA ARG A 185 -19.23 -16.86 18.10
C ARG A 185 -18.55 -17.61 16.95
N VAL A 186 -17.54 -18.44 17.23
CA VAL A 186 -16.91 -19.32 16.22
C VAL A 186 -17.93 -20.33 15.67
N GLN A 187 -18.75 -20.96 16.53
CA GLN A 187 -19.74 -21.95 16.09
C GLN A 187 -20.82 -21.35 15.18
N ARG A 188 -21.25 -20.11 15.46
CA ARG A 188 -22.30 -19.41 14.69
C ARG A 188 -21.78 -18.59 13.52
N ARG A 189 -20.48 -18.68 13.19
CA ARG A 189 -19.86 -17.92 12.09
C ARG A 189 -19.99 -16.40 12.26
N TYR A 190 -19.89 -15.93 13.51
CA TYR A 190 -19.92 -14.50 13.82
C TYR A 190 -18.68 -13.77 13.29
N TYR A 191 -17.51 -14.43 13.33
CA TYR A 191 -16.26 -13.88 12.80
C TYR A 191 -16.19 -14.11 11.30
N GLU A 192 -16.21 -13.07 10.49
CA GLU A 192 -15.97 -13.15 9.05
C GLU A 192 -14.47 -13.05 8.74
N LYS A 193 -13.71 -12.38 9.61
CA LYS A 193 -12.27 -12.13 9.44
C LYS A 193 -11.50 -12.51 10.69
N LEU A 194 -10.24 -12.91 10.51
CA LEU A 194 -9.36 -13.23 11.63
C LEU A 194 -9.12 -12.03 12.57
N THR A 195 -9.09 -10.81 12.02
CA THR A 195 -9.01 -9.57 12.81
C THR A 195 -10.10 -9.46 13.89
N GLU A 196 -11.32 -9.90 13.60
CA GLU A 196 -12.45 -9.81 14.53
C GLU A 196 -12.30 -10.81 15.68
N PHE A 197 -11.85 -12.02 15.38
CA PHE A 197 -11.51 -13.03 16.38
C PHE A 197 -10.35 -12.55 17.28
N VAL A 198 -9.30 -11.97 16.68
CA VAL A 198 -8.17 -11.41 17.43
C VAL A 198 -8.62 -10.24 18.31
N ALA A 199 -9.50 -9.37 17.81
CA ALA A 199 -10.02 -8.24 18.57
C ALA A 199 -10.77 -8.69 19.84
N ASP A 200 -11.61 -9.72 19.74
CA ASP A 200 -12.29 -10.28 20.93
C ASP A 200 -11.30 -10.93 21.90
N MET A 201 -10.28 -11.65 21.40
CA MET A 201 -9.24 -12.24 22.26
C MET A 201 -8.46 -11.16 23.02
N THR A 202 -8.02 -10.11 22.33
CA THR A 202 -7.34 -8.97 22.95
C THR A 202 -8.25 -8.27 23.96
N LYS A 203 -9.55 -8.16 23.68
CA LYS A 203 -10.53 -7.58 24.60
C LYS A 203 -10.64 -8.34 25.92
N ILE A 204 -10.51 -9.68 25.93
CA ILE A 204 -10.42 -10.46 27.18
C ILE A 204 -9.26 -9.95 28.05
N PHE A 205 -8.07 -9.82 27.47
CA PHE A 205 -6.86 -9.44 28.18
C PHE A 205 -6.88 -7.98 28.61
N ASP A 206 -7.30 -7.08 27.73
CA ASP A 206 -7.39 -5.65 28.01
C ASP A 206 -8.42 -5.34 29.09
N ASN A 207 -9.59 -5.97 29.05
CA ASN A 207 -10.58 -5.85 30.12
C ASN A 207 -10.01 -6.34 31.46
N CYS A 208 -9.27 -7.46 31.44
CA CYS A 208 -8.62 -7.97 32.64
C CYS A 208 -7.58 -6.99 33.20
N ARG A 209 -6.70 -6.46 32.35
CA ARG A 209 -5.66 -5.49 32.73
C ARG A 209 -6.23 -4.16 33.19
N TYR A 210 -7.35 -3.74 32.61
CA TYR A 210 -8.01 -2.50 32.97
C TYR A 210 -8.71 -2.60 34.33
N TYR A 211 -9.38 -3.73 34.60
CA TYR A 211 -10.12 -3.93 35.84
C TYR A 211 -9.22 -4.28 37.02
N ASN A 212 -8.13 -5.01 36.79
CA ASN A 212 -7.32 -5.59 37.86
C ASN A 212 -5.96 -4.87 38.02
N PRO A 213 -5.43 -4.72 39.25
CA PRO A 213 -4.08 -4.23 39.47
C PRO A 213 -2.99 -5.09 38.80
N SER A 214 -1.89 -4.47 38.38
CA SER A 214 -0.82 -5.15 37.64
C SER A 214 -0.12 -6.27 38.42
N ASP A 215 -0.12 -6.21 39.75
CA ASP A 215 0.44 -7.21 40.65
C ASP A 215 -0.55 -8.33 41.01
N SER A 216 -1.79 -8.24 40.55
CA SER A 216 -2.82 -9.25 40.82
C SER A 216 -2.62 -10.54 40.01
N PRO A 217 -3.05 -11.71 40.54
CA PRO A 217 -3.00 -12.96 39.79
C PRO A 217 -3.77 -12.93 38.47
N PHE A 218 -4.88 -12.19 38.39
CA PHE A 218 -5.70 -12.03 37.19
C PHE A 218 -4.92 -11.34 36.07
N TYR A 219 -4.28 -10.21 36.38
CA TYR A 219 -3.46 -9.48 35.43
C TYR A 219 -2.31 -10.36 34.91
N GLN A 220 -1.62 -11.06 35.80
CA GLN A 220 -0.53 -11.97 35.42
C GLN A 220 -1.02 -13.14 34.56
N CYS A 221 -2.24 -13.65 34.80
CA CYS A 221 -2.85 -14.66 33.93
C CYS A 221 -3.09 -14.12 32.51
N ALA A 222 -3.54 -12.87 32.37
CA ALA A 222 -3.74 -12.23 31.07
C ALA A 222 -2.41 -12.12 30.29
N GLU A 223 -1.34 -11.65 30.92
CA GLU A 223 -0.01 -11.54 30.29
C GLU A 223 0.49 -12.89 29.76
N VAL A 224 0.39 -13.94 30.60
CA VAL A 224 0.86 -15.28 30.22
C VAL A 224 0.01 -15.87 29.10
N LEU A 225 -1.31 -15.73 29.18
CA LEU A 225 -2.21 -16.32 28.19
C LEU A 225 -2.19 -15.57 26.86
N GLU A 226 -2.01 -14.25 26.86
CA GLU A 226 -1.84 -13.45 25.63
C GLU A 226 -0.54 -13.83 24.92
N SER A 227 0.57 -13.97 25.66
CA SER A 227 1.84 -14.45 25.10
C SER A 227 1.71 -15.84 24.45
N PHE A 228 1.00 -16.76 25.13
CA PHE A 228 0.70 -18.08 24.58
C PHE A 228 -0.19 -17.99 23.32
N PHE A 229 -1.21 -17.13 23.33
CA PHE A 229 -2.09 -16.89 22.19
C PHE A 229 -1.32 -16.39 20.96
N VAL A 230 -0.43 -15.41 21.12
CA VAL A 230 0.41 -14.88 20.03
C VAL A 230 1.24 -15.98 19.39
N GLN A 231 1.79 -16.90 20.18
CA GLN A 231 2.54 -18.05 19.64
C GLN A 231 1.64 -19.01 18.85
N LYS A 232 0.42 -19.29 19.33
CA LYS A 232 -0.56 -20.12 18.61
C LYS A 232 -1.01 -19.49 17.30
N LEU A 233 -1.19 -18.18 17.27
CA LEU A 233 -1.62 -17.45 16.08
C LEU A 233 -0.56 -17.44 14.96
N LYS A 234 0.73 -17.41 15.32
CA LYS A 234 1.81 -17.59 14.34
C LYS A 234 1.74 -18.95 13.64
N GLY A 235 1.50 -20.01 14.41
CA GLY A 235 1.33 -21.36 13.86
C GLY A 235 0.08 -21.49 12.98
N PHE A 236 -1.00 -20.77 13.31
CA PHE A 236 -2.23 -20.72 12.51
C PHE A 236 -1.98 -20.17 11.10
N LYS A 237 -1.22 -19.06 10.98
CA LYS A 237 -0.90 -18.45 9.67
C LYS A 237 0.06 -19.28 8.80
N ALA A 238 0.81 -20.19 9.42
CA ALA A 238 1.78 -21.04 8.73
C ALA A 238 1.21 -22.38 8.24
N SER A 239 -0.07 -22.69 8.52
CA SER A 239 -0.71 -24.00 8.29
C SER A 239 -1.76 -23.98 7.19
#